data_AF-A0A5B9W4J9-F1
#
_entry.id   AF-A0A5B9W4J9-F1
#
_cell.length_a   1.000
_cell.length_b   1.000
_cell.length_c   1.000
_cell.angle_alpha   90.00
_cell.angle_beta   90.00
_cell.angle_gamma   90.00
#
_symmetry.space_group_name_H-M   'P 1'
#
loop_
_entity.id
_entity.type
_entity.pdbx_description
1 polymer ?
#
loop_
_entity_poly.entity_id
_entity_poly.type
_entity_poly.pdbx_seq_one_letter_code
_entity_poly.pdbx_strand_id
1 'polypeptide(L)' 'MKYLVGALTLALLLLVIVFSIQNHDTVSVSLLFWSMDTPKVFLILGTYVLGMLSGWGVLQLAKLAIS' A
#
# COMPACT_ATOMS: atom_id res chain seq x y z
N MET A 1 -10.73 23.06 -16.34
CA MET A 1 -10.49 21.64 -15.99
C MET A 1 -9.02 21.25 -15.99
N LYS A 2 -8.24 21.50 -17.07
CA LYS A 2 -6.80 21.19 -17.12
C LYS A 2 -5.97 21.71 -15.93
N TYR A 3 -6.18 22.97 -15.52
CA TYR A 3 -5.49 23.56 -14.38
C TYR A 3 -5.87 22.95 -13.02
N LEU A 4 -7.13 22.54 -12.87
CA LEU A 4 -7.61 21.85 -11.66
C LEU A 4 -6.95 20.47 -11.55
N VAL A 5 -6.90 19.73 -12.65
CA VAL A 5 -6.22 18.41 -12.71
C VAL A 5 -4.75 18.59 -12.37
N GLY A 6 -4.05 19.56 -12.98
CA GLY A 6 -2.64 19.84 -12.67
C GLY A 6 -2.41 20.19 -11.19
N ALA A 7 -3.26 21.03 -10.60
CA ALA A 7 -3.18 21.39 -9.18
C ALA A 7 -3.41 20.18 -8.26
N LEU A 8 -4.40 19.35 -8.56
CA LEU A 8 -4.67 18.12 -7.80
C LEU A 8 -3.52 17.12 -7.89
N THR A 9 -2.93 16.94 -9.08
CA THR A 9 -1.76 16.08 -9.26
C THR A 9 -0.57 16.58 -8.44
N LEU A 10 -0.29 17.88 -8.46
CA LEU A 10 0.76 18.49 -7.65
C LEU A 10 0.52 18.30 -6.15
N ALA A 11 -0.72 18.55 -5.69
CA ALA A 11 -1.10 18.35 -4.29
C ALA A 11 -0.92 16.90 -3.86
N LEU A 12 -1.33 15.95 -4.69
CA LEU A 12 -1.20 14.52 -4.43
C LEU A 12 0.28 14.09 -4.38
N LEU A 13 1.10 14.61 -5.30
CA LEU A 13 2.53 14.35 -5.32
C LEU A 13 3.22 14.90 -4.05
N LEU A 14 2.88 16.11 -3.62
CA LEU A 14 3.37 16.68 -2.36
C LEU A 14 2.95 15.84 -1.16
N LEU A 15 1.69 15.37 -1.13
CA LEU A 15 1.19 14.49 -0.08
C LEU A 15 2.00 13.20 0.01
N VAL A 16 2.30 12.56 -1.12
CA VAL A 16 3.13 11.35 -1.16
C VAL A 16 4.54 11.61 -0.63
N ILE A 17 5.15 12.75 -0.99
CA ILE A 17 6.49 13.12 -0.50
C ILE A 17 6.46 13.32 1.02
N VAL A 18 5.51 14.11 1.52
CA VAL A 18 5.38 14.39 2.96
C VAL A 18 5.11 13.10 3.73
N PHE A 19 4.20 12.25 3.22
CA PHE A 19 3.91 10.93 3.79
C PHE A 19 5.17 10.06 3.86
N SER A 20 5.98 10.05 2.80
CA SER A 20 7.22 9.28 2.75
C SER A 20 8.23 9.75 3.81
N ILE A 21 8.44 11.06 3.92
CA ILE A 21 9.37 11.65 4.90
C ILE A 21 8.89 11.37 6.33
N GLN A 22 7.60 11.57 6.63
CA GLN A 22 7.04 11.34 7.96
C GLN A 22 7.03 9.86 8.37
N ASN A 23 7.06 8.94 7.41
CA ASN A 23 7.05 7.49 7.64
C ASN A 23 8.39 6.84 7.27
N HIS A 24 9.47 7.60 7.26
CA HIS A 24 10.80 7.10 6.90
C HIS A 24 11.42 6.20 7.98
N ASP A 25 10.87 6.15 9.21
CA ASP A 25 11.42 5.24 10.22
C ASP A 25 11.32 3.79 9.73
N THR A 26 12.38 3.06 9.98
CA THR A 26 12.48 1.63 9.74
C THR A 26 11.69 0.85 10.79
N VAL A 27 10.97 -0.16 10.32
CA VAL A 27 10.29 -1.15 11.15
C VAL A 27 10.89 -2.53 10.85
N SER A 28 11.20 -3.27 11.91
CA SER A 28 11.61 -4.67 11.82
C SER A 28 10.37 -5.53 11.66
N VAL A 29 10.23 -6.19 10.52
CA VAL A 29 9.19 -7.18 10.27
C VAL A 29 9.77 -8.56 10.55
N SER A 30 9.13 -9.32 11.42
CA SER A 30 9.51 -10.71 11.73
C SER A 30 8.40 -11.65 11.32
N LEU A 31 8.76 -12.74 10.64
CA LEU A 31 7.85 -13.80 10.23
C LEU A 31 8.53 -15.17 10.39
N LEU A 32 8.01 -15.97 11.33
CA LEU A 32 8.52 -17.30 11.67
C LEU A 32 10.02 -17.27 12.01
N PHE A 33 10.89 -17.66 11.07
CA PHE A 33 12.34 -17.73 11.23
C PHE A 33 13.10 -16.63 10.46
N TRP A 34 12.39 -15.67 9.87
CA TRP A 34 12.96 -14.58 9.10
C TRP A 34 12.64 -13.22 9.73
N SER A 35 13.57 -12.28 9.61
CA SER A 35 13.35 -10.88 9.96
C SER A 35 14.00 -9.97 8.93
N MET A 36 13.38 -8.82 8.70
CA MET A 36 13.88 -7.80 7.77
C MET A 36 13.46 -6.41 8.24
N ASP A 37 14.42 -5.48 8.18
CA ASP A 37 14.15 -4.07 8.37
C ASP A 37 13.71 -3.43 7.06
N THR A 38 12.60 -2.70 7.10
CA THR A 38 12.08 -1.96 5.95
C THR A 38 11.47 -0.64 6.41
N PRO A 39 11.57 0.45 5.62
CA PRO A 39 10.81 1.66 5.87
C PRO A 39 9.31 1.37 6.01
N LYS A 40 8.65 1.98 7.01
CA LYS A 40 7.20 1.80 7.25
C LYS A 40 6.35 2.00 6.01
N VAL A 41 6.74 2.93 5.12
CA VAL A 41 6.06 3.20 3.85
C VAL A 41 5.92 1.94 2.99
N PHE A 42 6.97 1.15 2.84
CA PHE A 42 6.93 -0.07 2.03
C PHE A 42 6.05 -1.13 2.66
N LEU A 43 6.06 -1.23 4.00
CA LEU A 43 5.18 -2.15 4.71
C LEU A 43 3.69 -1.78 4.50
N ILE A 44 3.34 -0.49 4.60
CA ILE A 44 1.97 0.00 4.40
C ILE A 44 1.50 -0.27 2.96
N LEU A 45 2.32 0.10 1.96
CA LEU A 45 1.98 -0.11 0.56
C LEU A 45 1.91 -1.60 0.21
N GLY A 46 2.87 -2.39 0.68
CA GLY A 46 2.91 -3.83 0.44
C GLY A 46 1.71 -4.55 1.03
N THR A 47 1.36 -4.26 2.29
CA THR A 47 0.20 -4.86 2.95
C THR A 47 -1.12 -4.45 2.31
N TYR A 48 -1.25 -3.20 1.84
CA TYR A 48 -2.41 -2.75 1.08
C TYR A 48 -2.60 -3.53 -0.23
N VAL A 49 -1.53 -3.70 -1.01
CA VAL A 49 -1.56 -4.47 -2.26
C VAL A 49 -1.88 -5.94 -1.98
N LEU A 50 -1.23 -6.55 -0.98
CA LEU A 50 -1.53 -7.93 -0.57
C LEU A 50 -2.98 -8.09 -0.10
N GLY A 51 -3.53 -7.10 0.61
CA GLY A 51 -4.93 -7.06 1.02
C GLY A 51 -5.88 -7.01 -0.18
N MET A 52 -5.60 -6.20 -1.19
CA MET A 52 -6.39 -6.16 -2.42
C MET A 52 -6.32 -7.49 -3.19
N LEU A 53 -5.13 -8.06 -3.35
CA LEU A 53 -4.93 -9.32 -4.07
C LEU A 53 -5.64 -10.49 -3.35
N SER A 54 -5.47 -10.58 -2.03
CA SER A 54 -6.13 -11.61 -1.23
C SER A 54 -7.65 -11.44 -1.21
N GLY A 55 -8.15 -10.21 -1.07
CA GLY A 55 -9.59 -9.91 -1.14
C GLY A 55 -10.21 -10.31 -2.47
N TRP A 56 -9.59 -9.97 -3.60
CA TRP A 56 -10.05 -10.39 -4.93
C TRP A 56 -10.01 -11.89 -5.13
N GLY A 57 -8.92 -12.55 -4.70
CA GLY A 57 -8.78 -14.00 -4.80
C GLY A 57 -9.85 -14.74 -3.98
N VAL A 58 -10.06 -14.33 -2.74
CA VAL A 58 -11.09 -14.92 -1.86
C VAL A 58 -12.49 -14.72 -2.44
N LEU A 59 -12.80 -13.54 -2.97
CA LEU A 59 -14.09 -13.28 -3.63
C LEU A 59 -14.30 -14.15 -4.88
N GLN A 60 -13.26 -14.39 -5.67
CA GLN A 60 -13.34 -15.29 -6.83
C GLN A 60 -13.57 -16.75 -6.41
N LEU A 61 -12.82 -17.22 -5.41
CA LEU A 61 -12.99 -18.57 -4.86
C LEU A 61 -14.39 -18.77 -4.26
N ALA A 62 -14.89 -17.79 -3.53
CA ALA A 62 -16.24 -17.82 -2.97
C ALA A 62 -17.32 -17.89 -4.07
N LYS A 63 -17.15 -17.14 -5.16
CA LYS A 63 -18.05 -17.21 -6.32
C LYS A 63 -18.02 -18.59 -6.99
N LEU A 64 -16.85 -19.19 -7.15
CA LEU A 64 -16.70 -20.54 -7.71
C LEU A 64 -17.32 -21.62 -6.81
N ALA A 65 -17.29 -21.44 -5.49
CA ALA A 65 -17.87 -22.41 -4.54
C ALA A 65 -19.41 -22.36 -4.47
N ILE A 66 -20.04 -21.27 -4.92
CA ILE A 66 -21.49 -21.05 -4.88
C ILE A 66 -22.16 -21.28 -6.26
N SER A 67 -21.36 -21.27 -7.34
CA SER A 67 -21.79 -21.60 -8.70
C SER A 67 -21.87 -23.12 -8.93
#